data_AF-A0AAN6XE87-F1
#
_entry.id   AF-A0AAN6XE87-F1
#
_cell.length_a   1.000
_cell.length_b   1.000
_cell.length_c   1.000
_cell.angle_alpha   90.00
_cell.angle_beta   90.00
_cell.angle_gamma   90.00
#
_symmetry.space_group_name_H-M   'P 1'
#
loop_
_entity.id
_entity.type
_entity.pdbx_description
1 polymer ?
#
loop_
_entity_poly.entity_id
_entity_poly.type
_entity_poly.pdbx_seq_one_letter_code
_entity_poly.pdbx_strand_id
1 'polypeptide(L)'
;MADDWVHVVKSVTTEGSLPPPPTASQRRDIELRDGGRCCITGKFGSVWDPLVVTPVLLIPSSWINTDNSRIHELLGVFFSLSYRDWWLSNVAHPSAMNPLHNHWLVRRSAANAFANGYIRLQRFSSSLFEFRVEHLAMTPLVKPVGTRGIYPVTIDHSRNNLAKVDARFIGTQARLASSIQLIAIAQEHGTETPILSMRETERVWHPPRPSLLLFPLRMLGGAVLMLWRLMPATARLKVYESLYRLGRYYYPTQGSASVVRLPFGLYLKESGLEDELDRIRNEAEALRLVRKHTDVPVPRPLDVVCRPGGRQVAFLLMTRLPGFQLARSFNVLSDRDARQITGQLEEYFWQVRKIPNTANKTMTICNTLGGPITDMRLRGAKPLGPFRDEANFSSLMRYSDDPGRQGHEIVFTHADLNPKNILVDQFKRPDRSQGWMVTRIID
;
A
#
# COMPACT_ATOMS: atom_id res chain seq x y z
N MET A 1 -10.29 -9.33 23.70
CA MET A 1 -9.34 -8.52 22.90
C MET A 1 -10.02 -7.90 21.68
N ALA A 2 -10.62 -8.68 20.77
CA ALA A 2 -11.32 -8.10 19.61
C ALA A 2 -12.52 -7.23 20.03
N ASP A 3 -13.38 -7.72 20.94
CA ASP A 3 -14.52 -6.95 21.46
C ASP A 3 -14.07 -5.71 22.25
N ASP A 4 -13.01 -5.84 23.05
CA ASP A 4 -12.40 -4.71 23.77
C ASP A 4 -11.91 -3.63 22.78
N TRP A 5 -11.28 -4.05 21.68
CA TRP A 5 -10.82 -3.13 20.63
C TRP A 5 -11.98 -2.45 19.90
N VAL A 6 -13.02 -3.22 19.56
CA VAL A 6 -14.26 -2.68 18.97
C VAL A 6 -14.87 -1.64 19.91
N HIS A 7 -14.94 -1.93 21.21
CA HIS A 7 -15.41 -1.00 22.22
C HIS A 7 -14.56 0.28 22.27
N VAL A 8 -13.22 0.17 22.29
CA VAL A 8 -12.32 1.34 22.26
C VAL A 8 -12.62 2.24 21.06
N VAL A 9 -12.75 1.65 19.87
CA VAL A 9 -12.96 2.42 18.64
C VAL A 9 -14.35 3.03 18.60
N LYS A 10 -15.40 2.28 18.98
CA LYS A 10 -16.78 2.79 19.03
C LYS A 10 -16.95 3.93 20.03
N SER A 11 -16.22 3.90 21.13
CA SER A 11 -16.27 4.93 22.17
C SER A 11 -15.82 6.32 21.68
N VAL A 12 -15.04 6.40 20.60
CA VAL A 12 -14.64 7.70 19.99
C VAL A 12 -15.44 8.05 18.73
N THR A 13 -16.39 7.20 18.31
CA THR A 13 -17.19 7.38 17.09
C THR A 13 -18.70 7.38 17.32
N THR A 14 -19.29 6.26 17.71
CA THR A 14 -20.77 6.10 17.79
C THR A 14 -21.29 6.02 19.21
N GLU A 15 -20.47 5.54 20.15
CA GLU A 15 -20.82 5.34 21.57
C GLU A 15 -20.24 6.45 22.47
N GLY A 16 -19.47 7.38 21.89
CA GLY A 16 -18.90 8.51 22.62
C GLY A 16 -19.92 9.60 22.92
N SER A 17 -19.63 10.41 23.95
CA SER A 17 -20.42 11.60 24.27
C SER A 17 -19.90 12.82 23.53
N LEU A 18 -20.80 13.78 23.23
CA LEU A 18 -20.37 15.06 22.67
C LEU A 18 -19.61 15.86 23.75
N PRO A 19 -18.48 16.51 23.38
CA PRO A 19 -17.84 17.47 24.28
C PRO A 19 -18.74 18.67 24.56
N PRO A 20 -18.45 19.44 25.63
CA PRO A 20 -19.19 20.66 25.93
C PRO A 20 -19.30 21.56 24.70
N PRO A 21 -20.52 21.96 24.31
CA PRO A 21 -20.71 22.75 23.11
C PRO A 21 -20.08 24.14 23.29
N PRO A 22 -19.38 24.67 22.27
CA PRO A 22 -18.81 26.00 22.36
C PRO A 22 -19.92 27.06 22.43
N THR A 23 -19.76 28.02 23.34
CA THR A 23 -20.57 29.23 23.44
C THR A 23 -20.49 30.06 22.15
N ALA A 24 -21.40 31.02 21.96
CA ALA A 24 -21.40 31.88 20.78
C ALA A 24 -20.08 32.67 20.60
N SER A 25 -19.43 33.07 21.69
CA SER A 25 -18.11 33.72 21.64
C SER A 25 -17.03 32.74 21.19
N GLN A 26 -16.98 31.56 21.82
CA GLN A 26 -15.99 30.53 21.48
C GLN A 26 -16.12 30.03 20.05
N ARG A 27 -17.34 29.97 19.49
CA ARG A 27 -17.55 29.64 18.07
C ARG A 27 -16.89 30.67 17.15
N ARG A 28 -17.03 31.96 17.45
CA ARG A 28 -16.34 33.02 16.71
C ARG A 28 -14.83 32.91 16.85
N ASP A 29 -14.34 32.62 18.05
CA ASP A 29 -12.90 32.41 18.28
C ASP A 29 -12.36 31.23 17.47
N ILE A 30 -13.10 30.11 17.39
CA ILE A 30 -12.73 28.97 16.55
C ILE A 30 -12.70 29.37 15.07
N GLU A 31 -13.72 30.09 14.59
CA GLU A 31 -13.78 30.54 13.20
C GLU A 31 -12.62 31.47 12.83
N LEU A 32 -12.26 32.39 13.73
CA LEU A 32 -11.11 33.29 13.58
C LEU A 32 -9.79 32.52 13.62
N ARG A 33 -9.62 31.65 14.62
CA ARG A 33 -8.44 30.81 14.78
C ARG A 33 -8.18 29.96 13.54
N ASP A 34 -9.24 29.41 12.93
CA ASP A 34 -9.15 28.54 11.76
C ASP A 34 -9.20 29.31 10.43
N GLY A 35 -9.12 30.64 10.48
CA GLY A 35 -8.97 31.50 9.32
C GLY A 35 -10.13 31.46 8.32
N GLY A 36 -11.34 31.08 8.77
CA GLY A 36 -12.52 30.95 7.92
C GLY A 36 -12.38 29.88 6.82
N ARG A 37 -11.50 28.90 7.01
CA ARG A 37 -11.24 27.82 6.05
C ARG A 37 -11.39 26.46 6.71
N CYS A 38 -11.65 25.45 5.90
CA CYS A 38 -11.72 24.08 6.37
C CYS A 38 -10.32 23.61 6.78
N CYS A 39 -10.14 23.27 8.06
CA CYS A 39 -8.87 22.78 8.61
C CYS A 39 -8.32 21.56 7.85
N ILE A 40 -9.18 20.67 7.33
CA ILE A 40 -8.76 19.46 6.63
C ILE A 40 -8.34 19.77 5.18
N THR A 41 -9.09 20.61 4.47
CA THR A 41 -8.96 20.76 3.01
C THR A 41 -8.32 22.07 2.57
N GLY A 42 -8.20 23.07 3.45
CA GLY A 42 -7.76 24.44 3.14
C GLY A 42 -8.77 25.27 2.31
N LYS A 43 -9.94 24.71 2.01
CA LYS A 43 -10.97 25.34 1.18
C LYS A 43 -11.96 26.14 2.02
N PHE A 44 -12.49 27.23 1.47
CA PHE A 44 -13.63 27.96 2.02
C PHE A 44 -14.91 27.13 1.99
N GLY A 45 -15.93 27.49 2.78
CA GLY A 45 -17.26 26.89 2.63
C GLY A 45 -17.90 27.19 1.28
N SER A 46 -18.83 26.35 0.85
CA SER A 46 -19.74 26.64 -0.26
C SER A 46 -21.18 26.35 0.14
N VAL A 47 -22.13 26.77 -0.68
CA VAL A 47 -23.57 26.50 -0.46
C VAL A 47 -23.84 24.99 -0.29
N TRP A 48 -23.16 24.16 -1.08
CA TRP A 48 -23.32 22.70 -1.09
C TRP A 48 -22.45 21.97 -0.05
N ASP A 49 -21.44 22.64 0.50
CA ASP A 49 -20.48 22.06 1.45
C ASP A 49 -20.05 23.16 2.44
N PRO A 50 -20.93 23.51 3.40
CA PRO A 50 -20.70 24.62 4.31
C PRO A 50 -19.61 24.29 5.33
N LEU A 51 -19.00 25.34 5.89
CA LEU A 51 -18.15 25.20 7.06
C LEU A 51 -19.02 25.01 8.30
N VAL A 52 -18.60 24.09 9.15
CA VAL A 52 -19.26 23.76 10.41
C VAL A 52 -18.22 23.70 11.52
N VAL A 53 -18.58 24.24 12.69
CA VAL A 53 -17.83 24.02 13.92
C VAL A 53 -18.31 22.70 14.52
N THR A 54 -17.42 21.72 14.58
CA THR A 54 -17.71 20.37 15.07
C THR A 54 -16.59 19.90 15.98
N PRO A 55 -16.83 18.97 16.91
CA PRO A 55 -15.75 18.33 17.63
C PRO A 55 -14.80 17.58 16.68
N VAL A 56 -13.53 17.49 17.08
CA VAL A 56 -12.51 16.67 16.39
C VAL A 56 -12.78 15.20 16.68
N LEU A 57 -13.07 14.86 17.93
CA LEU A 57 -13.47 13.52 18.36
C LEU A 57 -14.55 13.58 19.44
N LEU A 58 -15.36 12.52 19.51
CA LEU A 58 -16.25 12.31 20.66
C LEU A 58 -15.43 11.94 21.89
N ILE A 59 -16.00 12.20 23.07
CA ILE A 59 -15.39 11.88 24.35
C ILE A 59 -15.72 10.42 24.70
N PRO A 60 -14.70 9.55 24.84
CA PRO A 60 -14.91 8.15 25.17
C PRO A 60 -15.10 7.94 26.67
N SER A 61 -16.22 8.41 27.22
CA SER A 61 -16.55 8.33 28.66
C SER A 61 -16.54 6.92 29.25
N SER A 62 -16.69 5.89 28.43
CA SER A 62 -16.56 4.49 28.83
C SER A 62 -15.13 4.08 29.21
N TRP A 63 -14.09 4.77 28.72
CA TRP A 63 -12.69 4.39 28.94
C TRP A 63 -12.25 4.53 30.40
N ILE A 64 -12.92 5.35 31.20
CA ILE A 64 -12.60 5.54 32.62
C ILE A 64 -13.21 4.48 33.53
N ASN A 65 -14.05 3.59 33.01
CA ASN A 65 -14.67 2.56 33.84
C ASN A 65 -13.59 1.64 34.43
N THR A 66 -13.41 1.73 35.75
CA THR A 66 -12.35 1.08 36.53
C THR A 66 -12.46 -0.44 36.53
N ASP A 67 -13.63 -0.99 36.20
CA ASP A 67 -13.84 -2.43 36.10
C ASP A 67 -13.16 -3.06 34.87
N ASN A 68 -12.62 -2.24 33.96
CA ASN A 68 -12.03 -2.69 32.70
C ASN A 68 -10.53 -2.38 32.60
N SER A 69 -9.73 -2.92 33.54
CA SER A 69 -8.26 -2.79 33.57
C SER A 69 -7.60 -3.18 32.23
N ARG A 70 -8.22 -4.09 31.47
CA ARG A 70 -7.78 -4.53 30.14
C ARG A 70 -7.81 -3.41 29.10
N ILE A 71 -8.81 -2.52 29.15
CA ILE A 71 -8.90 -1.37 28.23
C ILE A 71 -7.77 -0.39 28.51
N HIS A 72 -7.44 -0.14 29.78
CA HIS A 72 -6.34 0.77 30.14
C HIS A 72 -4.98 0.24 29.70
N GLU A 73 -4.76 -1.06 29.83
CA GLU A 73 -3.56 -1.72 29.32
C GLU A 73 -3.49 -1.61 27.79
N LEU A 74 -4.58 -1.94 27.11
CA LEU A 74 -4.67 -1.89 25.65
C LEU A 74 -4.47 -0.46 25.10
N LEU A 75 -5.05 0.55 25.75
CA LEU A 75 -4.81 1.97 25.41
C LEU A 75 -3.34 2.36 25.66
N GLY A 76 -2.74 1.88 26.74
CA GLY A 76 -1.33 2.13 27.07
C GLY A 76 -0.38 1.53 26.04
N VAL A 77 -0.63 0.30 25.61
CA VAL A 77 0.16 -0.37 24.55
C VAL A 77 -0.04 0.33 23.21
N PHE A 78 -1.28 0.68 22.86
CA PHE A 78 -1.59 1.25 21.55
C PHE A 78 -1.14 2.72 21.39
N PHE A 79 -1.32 3.55 22.42
CA PHE A 79 -1.02 4.99 22.35
C PHE A 79 0.27 5.41 23.05
N SER A 80 0.85 4.59 23.92
CA SER A 80 1.78 4.91 25.04
C SER A 80 1.07 5.33 26.34
N LEU A 81 1.74 5.07 27.47
CA LEU A 81 1.24 5.37 28.81
C LEU A 81 0.91 6.86 28.99
N SER A 82 1.79 7.77 28.57
CA SER A 82 1.56 9.22 28.72
C SER A 82 0.36 9.72 27.92
N TYR A 83 0.12 9.13 26.76
CA TYR A 83 -1.00 9.46 25.90
C TYR A 83 -2.32 8.91 26.45
N ARG A 84 -2.29 7.69 26.99
CA ARG A 84 -3.41 7.10 27.73
C ARG A 84 -3.79 7.96 28.93
N ASP A 85 -2.81 8.31 29.77
CA ASP A 85 -3.05 9.04 31.02
C ASP A 85 -3.63 10.43 30.74
N TRP A 86 -3.18 11.08 29.66
CA TRP A 86 -3.80 12.31 29.19
C TRP A 86 -5.27 12.13 28.82
N TRP A 87 -5.61 11.09 28.05
CA TRP A 87 -7.01 10.81 27.71
C TRP A 87 -7.86 10.52 28.94
N LEU A 88 -7.38 9.65 29.85
CA LEU A 88 -8.10 9.30 31.08
C LEU A 88 -8.35 10.51 31.96
N SER A 89 -7.37 11.41 32.10
CA SER A 89 -7.52 12.66 32.85
C SER A 89 -8.58 13.59 32.24
N ASN A 90 -8.58 13.73 30.91
CA ASN A 90 -9.54 14.57 30.19
C ASN A 90 -10.95 13.99 30.25
N VAL A 91 -11.08 12.68 30.05
CA VAL A 91 -12.37 11.97 30.05
C VAL A 91 -12.99 11.93 31.45
N ALA A 92 -12.19 11.91 32.51
CA ALA A 92 -12.68 12.01 33.88
C ALA A 92 -13.34 13.37 34.18
N HIS A 93 -12.95 14.43 33.46
CA HIS A 93 -13.49 15.78 33.65
C HIS A 93 -13.88 16.45 32.32
N PRO A 94 -14.91 15.94 31.61
CA PRO A 94 -15.30 16.45 30.29
C PRO A 94 -15.63 17.95 30.28
N SER A 95 -16.23 18.44 31.36
CA SER A 95 -16.61 19.86 31.53
C SER A 95 -15.42 20.80 31.64
N ALA A 96 -14.23 20.29 32.01
CA ALA A 96 -13.01 21.08 32.10
C ALA A 96 -12.27 21.20 30.75
N MET A 97 -12.69 20.46 29.72
CA MET A 97 -12.07 20.57 28.40
C MET A 97 -12.36 21.93 27.77
N ASN A 98 -11.30 22.64 27.38
CA ASN A 98 -11.44 23.86 26.60
C ASN A 98 -12.05 23.54 25.22
N PRO A 99 -13.22 24.11 24.85
CA PRO A 99 -13.85 23.85 23.56
C PRO A 99 -12.95 24.15 22.37
N LEU A 100 -12.04 25.13 22.47
CA LEU A 100 -11.08 25.43 21.41
C LEU A 100 -10.11 24.24 21.17
N HIS A 101 -9.73 23.47 22.19
CA HIS A 101 -8.82 22.35 21.98
C HIS A 101 -9.45 21.18 21.21
N ASN A 102 -10.76 20.96 21.36
CA ASN A 102 -11.48 19.83 20.78
C ASN A 102 -12.45 20.20 19.64
N HIS A 103 -12.60 21.48 19.28
CA HIS A 103 -13.43 21.89 18.15
C HIS A 103 -12.61 22.57 17.07
N TRP A 104 -13.05 22.39 15.83
CA TRP A 104 -12.43 22.95 14.64
C TRP A 104 -13.48 23.35 13.60
N LEU A 105 -13.06 24.19 12.66
CA LEU A 105 -13.83 24.62 11.52
C LEU A 105 -13.52 23.76 10.31
N VAL A 106 -14.48 22.97 9.84
CA VAL A 106 -14.29 22.05 8.73
C VAL A 106 -15.49 22.06 7.79
N ARG A 107 -15.27 21.69 6.54
CA ARG A 107 -16.36 21.41 5.60
C ARG A 107 -17.14 20.19 6.05
N ARG A 108 -18.46 20.22 5.95
CA ARG A 108 -19.34 19.11 6.34
C ARG A 108 -18.92 17.78 5.69
N SER A 109 -18.61 17.80 4.40
CA SER A 109 -18.15 16.59 3.68
C SER A 109 -16.83 16.03 4.23
N ALA A 110 -15.87 16.91 4.56
CA ALA A 110 -14.58 16.54 5.11
C ALA A 110 -14.70 16.02 6.55
N ALA A 111 -15.57 16.63 7.36
CA ALA A 111 -15.89 16.16 8.72
C ALA A 111 -16.46 14.73 8.68
N ASN A 112 -17.41 14.47 7.79
CA ASN A 112 -17.97 13.13 7.61
C ASN A 112 -16.91 12.13 7.14
N ALA A 113 -16.06 12.50 6.19
CA ALA A 113 -14.99 11.61 5.74
C ALA A 113 -13.98 11.28 6.85
N PHE A 114 -13.66 12.26 7.70
CA PHE A 114 -12.77 12.09 8.84
C PHE A 114 -13.39 11.21 9.94
N ALA A 115 -14.65 11.48 10.30
CA ALA A 115 -15.38 10.74 11.32
C ALA A 115 -15.56 9.25 10.95
N ASN A 116 -15.74 8.95 9.66
CA ASN A 116 -15.85 7.57 9.15
C ASN A 116 -14.50 6.89 8.85
N GLY A 117 -13.38 7.55 9.14
CA GLY A 117 -12.05 6.98 8.89
C GLY A 117 -11.66 6.85 7.42
N TYR A 118 -12.38 7.48 6.48
CA TYR A 118 -12.00 7.50 5.06
C TYR A 118 -10.76 8.34 4.78
N ILE A 119 -10.51 9.32 5.65
CA ILE A 119 -9.31 10.12 5.65
C ILE A 119 -8.70 10.15 7.04
N ARG A 120 -7.38 10.29 7.08
CA ARG A 120 -6.63 10.64 8.30
C ARG A 120 -5.68 11.79 8.04
N LEU A 121 -5.36 12.52 9.09
CA LEU A 121 -4.39 13.60 9.05
C LEU A 121 -3.05 13.11 9.59
N GLN A 122 -2.07 12.94 8.70
CA GLN A 122 -0.72 12.52 9.07
C GLN A 122 0.17 13.76 9.21
N ARG A 123 0.75 13.95 10.40
CA ARG A 123 1.69 15.05 10.65
C ARG A 123 2.94 14.87 9.80
N PHE A 124 3.42 15.95 9.18
CA PHE A 124 4.72 15.93 8.50
C PHE A 124 5.85 15.72 9.53
N SER A 125 6.84 14.89 9.22
CA SER A 125 7.99 14.69 10.12
C SER A 125 8.79 15.99 10.35
N SER A 126 8.77 16.89 9.36
CA SER A 126 9.45 18.19 9.39
C SER A 126 8.63 19.34 9.99
N SER A 127 7.38 19.11 10.40
CA SER A 127 6.50 20.18 10.89
C SER A 127 5.64 19.74 12.06
N LEU A 128 5.51 20.61 13.06
CA LEU A 128 4.65 20.34 14.23
C LEU A 128 3.17 20.62 13.98
N PHE A 129 2.84 21.33 12.90
CA PHE A 129 1.50 21.88 12.67
C PHE A 129 0.91 21.60 11.29
N GLU A 130 1.72 21.14 10.35
CA GLU A 130 1.25 20.73 9.03
C GLU A 130 0.85 19.27 9.03
N PHE A 131 -0.30 19.00 8.40
CA PHE A 131 -0.83 17.66 8.24
C PHE A 131 -1.11 17.40 6.77
N ARG A 132 -0.78 16.20 6.32
CA ARG A 132 -1.17 15.66 5.03
C ARG A 132 -2.48 14.88 5.19
N VAL A 133 -3.43 15.15 4.32
CA VAL A 133 -4.62 14.29 4.18
C VAL A 133 -4.20 13.01 3.47
N GLU A 134 -4.33 11.89 4.15
CA GLU A 134 -4.14 10.56 3.58
C GLU A 134 -5.52 9.90 3.41
N HIS A 135 -5.81 9.41 2.21
CA HIS A 135 -7.03 8.67 1.92
C HIS A 135 -6.81 7.18 2.20
N LEU A 136 -7.64 6.61 3.06
CA LEU A 136 -7.60 5.19 3.38
C LEU A 136 -8.40 4.41 2.33
N ALA A 137 -7.67 3.68 1.49
CA ALA A 137 -8.19 3.03 0.29
C ALA A 137 -8.90 1.67 0.53
N MET A 138 -9.42 1.42 1.74
CA MET A 138 -10.11 0.16 2.03
C MET A 138 -11.47 0.05 1.33
N THR A 139 -12.02 1.18 0.86
CA THR A 139 -13.24 1.25 0.04
C THR A 139 -13.02 2.16 -1.18
N PRO A 140 -12.96 1.62 -2.41
CA PRO A 140 -12.74 2.38 -3.64
C PRO A 140 -13.95 3.20 -4.10
N LEU A 141 -15.08 3.09 -3.40
CA LEU A 141 -16.33 3.80 -3.73
C LEU A 141 -16.39 5.23 -3.18
N VAL A 142 -15.50 5.60 -2.25
CA VAL A 142 -15.52 6.94 -1.65
C VAL A 142 -14.77 7.92 -2.55
N LYS A 143 -15.48 8.95 -3.05
CA LYS A 143 -14.86 10.03 -3.82
C LYS A 143 -13.77 10.70 -2.97
N PRO A 144 -12.55 10.88 -3.49
CA PRO A 144 -11.48 11.53 -2.75
C PRO A 144 -11.90 12.95 -2.33
N VAL A 145 -11.69 13.28 -1.05
CA VAL A 145 -11.83 14.63 -0.55
C VAL A 145 -10.75 15.51 -1.18
N GLY A 146 -11.13 16.34 -2.14
CA GLY A 146 -10.16 17.23 -2.80
C GLY A 146 -9.62 18.29 -1.83
N THR A 147 -8.29 18.39 -1.73
CA THR A 147 -7.58 19.39 -0.91
C THR A 147 -7.11 20.58 -1.77
N ARG A 148 -6.81 21.72 -1.14
CA ARG A 148 -6.18 22.88 -1.76
C ARG A 148 -4.87 23.19 -1.03
N GLY A 149 -3.82 22.44 -1.36
CA GLY A 149 -2.52 22.55 -0.70
C GLY A 149 -2.53 22.00 0.73
N ILE A 150 -1.49 22.34 1.48
CA ILE A 150 -1.34 22.01 2.91
C ILE A 150 -1.91 23.17 3.73
N TYR A 151 -2.77 22.87 4.70
CA TYR A 151 -3.31 23.87 5.61
C TYR A 151 -2.88 23.56 7.05
N PRO A 152 -2.15 24.46 7.73
CA PRO A 152 -1.73 24.27 9.12
C PRO A 152 -2.95 24.18 10.07
N VAL A 153 -3.16 23.00 10.67
CA VAL A 153 -4.38 22.70 11.45
C VAL A 153 -4.27 23.15 12.89
N THR A 154 -3.07 23.11 13.47
CA THR A 154 -2.82 23.40 14.89
C THR A 154 -2.16 24.76 15.09
N ILE A 155 -2.43 25.72 14.20
CA ILE A 155 -2.00 27.13 14.30
C ILE A 155 -3.22 28.00 14.60
N ASP A 156 -2.99 29.09 15.32
CA ASP A 156 -3.91 30.21 15.37
C ASP A 156 -3.65 31.16 14.19
N HIS A 157 -4.54 31.13 13.19
CA HIS A 157 -4.46 31.99 12.00
C HIS A 157 -4.92 33.44 12.28
N SER A 158 -5.57 33.69 13.41
CA SER A 158 -6.04 35.03 13.79
C SER A 158 -4.93 35.93 14.32
N ARG A 159 -3.81 35.34 14.79
CA ARG A 159 -2.73 36.01 15.54
C ARG A 159 -3.18 36.66 16.85
N ASN A 160 -4.35 36.26 17.38
CA ASN A 160 -4.88 36.75 18.65
C ASN A 160 -4.45 35.91 19.84
N ASN A 161 -3.49 35.00 19.65
CA ASN A 161 -2.98 34.08 20.67
C ASN A 161 -4.08 33.17 21.24
N LEU A 162 -4.98 32.72 20.36
CA LEU A 162 -6.07 31.80 20.71
C LEU A 162 -5.55 30.39 20.95
N ALA A 163 -6.26 29.65 21.81
CA ALA A 163 -5.94 28.26 22.09
C ALA A 163 -6.09 27.39 20.83
N LYS A 164 -5.10 26.54 20.59
CA LYS A 164 -4.98 25.73 19.36
C LYS A 164 -5.71 24.40 19.51
N VAL A 165 -6.12 23.80 18.39
CA VAL A 165 -6.58 22.41 18.40
C VAL A 165 -5.48 21.52 18.99
N ASP A 166 -5.82 20.69 19.97
CA ASP A 166 -4.85 19.77 20.55
C ASP A 166 -4.57 18.65 19.54
N ALA A 167 -3.32 18.56 19.11
CA ALA A 167 -2.88 17.58 18.12
C ALA A 167 -3.15 16.13 18.55
N ARG A 168 -3.37 15.86 19.83
CA ARG A 168 -3.72 14.53 20.33
C ARG A 168 -5.11 14.09 19.87
N PHE A 169 -6.10 14.97 19.73
CA PHE A 169 -7.39 14.54 19.15
C PHE A 169 -7.21 14.06 17.70
N ILE A 170 -6.46 14.84 16.91
CA ILE A 170 -6.14 14.50 15.52
C ILE A 170 -5.33 13.20 15.44
N GLY A 171 -4.30 13.07 16.29
CA GLY A 171 -3.44 11.88 16.35
C GLY A 171 -4.19 10.62 16.81
N THR A 172 -5.20 10.77 17.67
CA THR A 172 -6.05 9.66 18.12
C THR A 172 -6.86 9.13 16.94
N GLN A 173 -7.56 10.02 16.22
CA GLN A 173 -8.30 9.62 15.02
C GLN A 173 -7.35 8.99 14.00
N ALA A 174 -6.19 9.59 13.73
CA ALA A 174 -5.29 9.10 12.69
C ALA A 174 -4.76 7.68 12.96
N ARG A 175 -4.57 7.33 14.24
CA ARG A 175 -4.19 5.97 14.65
C ARG A 175 -5.37 4.99 14.58
N LEU A 176 -6.58 5.44 14.92
CA LEU A 176 -7.78 4.60 14.91
C LEU A 176 -8.49 4.53 13.55
N ALA A 177 -8.14 5.38 12.59
CA ALA A 177 -8.89 5.58 11.34
C ALA A 177 -9.12 4.28 10.55
N SER A 178 -8.11 3.39 10.49
CA SER A 178 -8.28 2.08 9.86
C SER A 178 -9.31 1.23 10.61
N SER A 179 -9.24 1.17 11.94
CA SER A 179 -10.21 0.42 12.74
C SER A 179 -11.62 0.99 12.64
N ILE A 180 -11.76 2.32 12.59
CA ILE A 180 -13.04 3.01 12.38
C ILE A 180 -13.67 2.55 11.07
N GLN A 181 -12.89 2.61 9.98
CA GLN A 181 -13.37 2.20 8.66
C GLN A 181 -13.72 0.70 8.62
N LEU A 182 -12.93 -0.17 9.26
CA LEU A 182 -13.24 -1.60 9.34
C LEU A 182 -14.55 -1.88 10.09
N ILE A 183 -14.79 -1.20 11.21
CA ILE A 183 -16.04 -1.34 11.97
C ILE A 183 -17.24 -0.82 11.16
N ALA A 184 -17.09 0.33 10.50
CA ALA A 184 -18.14 0.88 9.64
C ALA A 184 -18.52 -0.10 8.52
N ILE A 185 -17.52 -0.69 7.86
CA ILE A 185 -17.72 -1.69 6.81
C ILE A 185 -18.40 -2.96 7.36
N ALA A 186 -17.96 -3.45 8.53
CA ALA A 186 -18.57 -4.61 9.18
C ALA A 186 -20.03 -4.36 9.60
N GLN A 187 -20.37 -3.12 9.98
CA GLN A 187 -21.74 -2.72 10.33
C GLN A 187 -22.65 -2.60 9.11
N GLU A 188 -22.13 -2.12 7.97
CA GLU A 188 -22.89 -1.95 6.73
C GLU A 188 -23.19 -3.28 6.02
N HIS A 189 -22.29 -4.28 6.14
CA HIS A 189 -22.38 -5.55 5.41
C HIS A 189 -22.66 -6.79 6.28
N GLY A 190 -22.71 -6.67 7.60
CA GLY A 190 -22.79 -7.82 8.52
C GLY A 190 -21.48 -8.63 8.58
N THR A 191 -21.50 -9.80 9.22
CA THR A 191 -20.36 -10.75 9.26
C THR A 191 -20.02 -11.36 7.89
N GLU A 192 -20.83 -11.09 6.87
CA GLU A 192 -20.44 -11.35 5.51
C GLU A 192 -19.39 -10.33 5.11
N THR A 193 -18.14 -10.81 4.98
CA THR A 193 -17.01 -10.03 4.49
C THR A 193 -17.47 -9.14 3.34
N PRO A 194 -17.24 -7.82 3.42
CA PRO A 194 -17.67 -6.89 2.39
C PRO A 194 -17.17 -7.42 1.05
N ILE A 195 -18.14 -7.81 0.22
CA ILE A 195 -17.93 -7.96 -1.20
C ILE A 195 -17.55 -6.55 -1.66
N LEU A 196 -16.25 -6.27 -1.62
CA LEU A 196 -15.64 -5.14 -2.28
C LEU A 196 -16.03 -5.29 -3.75
N SER A 197 -17.14 -4.68 -4.13
CA SER A 197 -17.51 -4.52 -5.52
C SER A 197 -16.54 -3.50 -6.11
N MET A 198 -15.29 -3.92 -6.29
CA MET A 198 -14.37 -3.29 -7.20
C MET A 198 -14.93 -3.57 -8.59
N ARG A 199 -15.94 -2.78 -8.99
CA ARG A 199 -16.45 -2.71 -10.35
C ARG A 199 -15.39 -2.06 -11.25
N GLU A 200 -14.28 -2.75 -11.46
CA GLU A 200 -13.60 -2.73 -12.76
C GLU A 200 -13.97 -4.05 -13.43
N THR A 201 -15.19 -4.11 -14.00
CA THR A 201 -15.73 -5.20 -14.84
C THR A 201 -15.62 -6.61 -14.24
N GLU A 202 -16.78 -7.20 -13.95
CA GLU A 202 -16.95 -8.64 -13.70
C GLU A 202 -15.99 -9.51 -14.54
N ARG A 203 -14.85 -9.89 -13.96
CA ARG A 203 -14.05 -11.03 -14.38
C ARG A 203 -13.55 -11.67 -13.12
N VAL A 204 -14.40 -12.50 -12.53
CA VAL A 204 -13.96 -13.55 -11.61
C VAL A 204 -12.78 -14.26 -12.29
N TRP A 205 -11.61 -14.23 -11.68
CA TRP A 205 -10.47 -14.94 -12.23
C TRP A 205 -10.74 -16.44 -12.09
N HIS A 206 -11.08 -17.06 -13.21
CA HIS A 206 -11.06 -18.51 -13.29
C HIS A 206 -9.61 -18.94 -13.54
N PRO A 207 -9.06 -19.92 -12.79
CA PRO A 207 -7.79 -20.52 -13.15
C PRO A 207 -7.90 -20.96 -14.61
N PRO A 208 -6.92 -20.60 -15.47
CA PRO A 208 -7.04 -20.90 -16.89
C PRO A 208 -7.04 -22.42 -17.08
N ARG A 209 -8.22 -23.00 -17.28
CA ARG A 209 -8.32 -24.28 -17.98
C ARG A 209 -7.72 -24.04 -19.37
N PRO A 210 -6.86 -24.93 -19.90
CA PRO A 210 -6.38 -24.80 -21.27
C PRO A 210 -7.58 -24.96 -22.22
N SER A 211 -8.25 -23.84 -22.55
CA SER A 211 -9.37 -23.84 -23.47
C SER A 211 -8.82 -23.85 -24.89
N LEU A 212 -9.15 -24.89 -25.66
CA LEU A 212 -8.79 -25.06 -27.07
C LEU A 212 -9.24 -23.89 -27.97
N LEU A 213 -10.21 -23.07 -27.53
CA LEU A 213 -10.77 -21.95 -28.30
C LEU A 213 -9.89 -20.68 -28.35
N LEU A 214 -8.93 -20.51 -27.43
CA LEU A 214 -8.00 -19.36 -27.40
C LEU A 214 -6.66 -19.63 -28.10
N PHE A 215 -6.48 -20.85 -28.61
CA PHE A 215 -5.27 -21.27 -29.32
C PHE A 215 -4.96 -20.42 -30.57
N PRO A 216 -5.92 -20.11 -31.47
CA PRO A 216 -5.62 -19.37 -32.70
C PRO A 216 -5.22 -17.90 -32.43
N LEU A 217 -5.87 -17.20 -31.49
CA LEU A 217 -5.46 -15.82 -31.12
C LEU A 217 -4.09 -15.79 -30.42
N ARG A 218 -3.74 -16.82 -29.64
CA ARG A 218 -2.40 -16.96 -29.04
C ARG A 218 -1.32 -17.20 -30.11
N MET A 219 -1.62 -17.99 -31.14
CA MET A 219 -0.72 -18.23 -32.26
C MET A 219 -0.53 -16.95 -33.09
N LEU A 220 -1.60 -16.21 -33.37
CA LEU A 220 -1.52 -14.93 -34.08
C LEU A 220 -0.68 -13.90 -33.31
N GLY A 221 -0.92 -13.75 -32.00
CA GLY A 221 -0.11 -12.87 -31.15
C GLY A 221 1.36 -13.30 -31.07
N GLY A 222 1.63 -14.60 -31.08
CA GLY A 222 2.99 -15.15 -31.14
C GLY A 222 3.70 -14.81 -32.45
N ALA A 223 3.02 -14.97 -33.59
CA ALA A 223 3.55 -14.62 -34.91
C ALA A 223 3.81 -13.12 -35.05
N VAL A 224 2.88 -12.27 -34.59
CA VAL A 224 3.05 -10.82 -34.57
C VAL A 224 4.25 -10.42 -33.70
N LEU A 225 4.40 -11.04 -32.52
CA LEU A 225 5.55 -10.77 -31.66
C LEU A 225 6.88 -11.23 -32.29
N MET A 226 6.89 -12.37 -32.99
CA MET A 226 8.07 -12.83 -33.71
C MET A 226 8.45 -11.84 -34.81
N LEU A 227 7.49 -11.43 -35.66
CA LEU A 227 7.71 -10.42 -36.69
C LEU A 227 8.17 -9.09 -36.09
N TRP A 228 7.57 -8.67 -34.98
CA TRP A 228 7.99 -7.47 -34.25
C TRP A 228 9.44 -7.56 -33.78
N ARG A 229 9.88 -8.71 -33.26
CA ARG A 229 11.27 -8.91 -32.81
C ARG A 229 12.30 -8.93 -33.95
N LEU A 230 11.87 -9.13 -35.20
CA LEU A 230 12.73 -8.97 -36.38
C LEU A 230 12.99 -7.49 -36.71
N MET A 231 12.17 -6.55 -36.22
CA MET A 231 12.39 -5.13 -36.43
C MET A 231 13.70 -4.67 -35.78
N PRO A 232 14.45 -3.73 -36.40
CA PRO A 232 15.66 -3.17 -35.82
C PRO A 232 15.42 -2.63 -34.41
N ALA A 233 16.39 -2.85 -33.52
CA ALA A 233 16.30 -2.42 -32.12
C ALA A 233 16.02 -0.92 -31.98
N THR A 234 16.57 -0.09 -32.88
CA THR A 234 16.34 1.35 -32.93
C THR A 234 14.87 1.72 -33.20
N ALA A 235 14.18 0.98 -34.07
CA ALA A 235 12.76 1.19 -34.34
C ALA A 235 11.90 0.77 -33.14
N ARG A 236 12.19 -0.40 -32.56
CA ARG A 236 11.48 -0.89 -31.37
C ARG A 236 11.66 0.05 -30.17
N LEU A 237 12.86 0.60 -29.99
CA LEU A 237 13.17 1.56 -28.93
C LEU A 237 12.30 2.82 -29.04
N LYS A 238 12.23 3.43 -30.23
CA LYS A 238 11.39 4.62 -30.47
C LYS A 238 9.90 4.35 -30.18
N VAL A 239 9.43 3.15 -30.51
CA VAL A 239 8.05 2.74 -30.21
C VAL A 239 7.85 2.59 -28.70
N TYR A 240 8.77 1.94 -27.98
CA TYR A 240 8.69 1.80 -26.53
C TYR A 240 8.78 3.14 -25.80
N GLU A 241 9.66 4.06 -26.21
CA GLU A 241 9.72 5.42 -25.67
C GLU A 241 8.41 6.20 -25.86
N SER A 242 7.74 5.98 -27.00
CA SER A 242 6.44 6.61 -27.30
C SER A 242 5.33 6.00 -26.48
N LEU A 243 5.27 4.66 -26.40
CA LEU A 243 4.31 3.92 -25.59
C LEU A 243 4.45 4.24 -24.10
N TYR A 244 5.69 4.39 -23.61
CA TYR A 244 5.96 4.77 -22.24
C TYR A 244 5.38 6.16 -21.91
N ARG A 245 5.61 7.15 -22.77
CA ARG A 245 5.04 8.50 -22.62
C ARG A 245 3.51 8.49 -22.65
N LEU A 246 2.92 7.80 -23.62
CA LEU A 246 1.46 7.67 -23.73
C LEU A 246 0.86 6.93 -22.53
N GLY A 247 1.49 5.85 -22.08
CA GLY A 247 1.01 5.07 -20.95
C GLY A 247 1.00 5.88 -19.65
N ARG A 248 2.01 6.72 -19.40
CA ARG A 248 2.03 7.66 -18.26
C ARG A 248 0.94 8.71 -18.33
N TYR A 249 0.58 9.13 -19.55
CA TYR A 249 -0.48 10.11 -19.76
C TYR A 249 -1.87 9.51 -19.52
N TYR A 250 -2.14 8.31 -20.05
CA TYR A 250 -3.46 7.68 -19.97
C TYR A 250 -3.73 6.89 -18.69
N TYR A 251 -2.69 6.35 -18.06
CA TYR A 251 -2.85 5.49 -16.88
C TYR A 251 -2.11 6.12 -15.68
N PRO A 252 -2.83 6.44 -14.60
CA PRO A 252 -2.20 6.88 -13.36
C PRO A 252 -1.18 5.84 -12.87
N THR A 253 0.03 6.28 -12.53
CA THR A 253 1.09 5.40 -12.00
C THR A 253 0.64 4.78 -10.68
N GLN A 254 0.38 3.47 -10.69
CA GLN A 254 0.08 2.67 -9.51
C GLN A 254 1.32 1.85 -9.14
N GLY A 255 2.32 2.48 -8.51
CA GLY A 255 3.53 1.78 -8.07
C GLY A 255 4.84 2.48 -8.44
N SER A 256 5.89 1.69 -8.73
CA SER A 256 7.22 2.20 -9.09
C SER A 256 7.16 3.15 -10.28
N ALA A 257 7.93 4.24 -10.22
CA ALA A 257 7.98 5.27 -11.25
C ALA A 257 8.48 4.75 -12.62
N SER A 258 9.10 3.56 -12.65
CA SER A 258 9.71 2.92 -13.81
C SER A 258 8.83 1.93 -14.56
N VAL A 259 7.62 1.63 -14.06
CA VAL A 259 6.69 0.67 -14.70
C VAL A 259 5.42 1.37 -15.17
N VAL A 260 5.11 1.22 -16.46
CA VAL A 260 3.98 1.90 -17.11
C VAL A 260 3.01 0.90 -17.71
N ARG A 261 1.72 1.09 -17.41
CA ARG A 261 0.61 0.33 -17.98
C ARG A 261 0.44 0.67 -19.46
N LEU A 262 0.27 -0.35 -20.27
CA LEU A 262 -0.07 -0.24 -21.68
C LEU A 262 -1.44 -0.91 -21.98
N PRO A 263 -2.08 -0.58 -23.11
CA PRO A 263 -3.24 -1.31 -23.61
C PRO A 263 -2.95 -2.81 -23.82
N PHE A 264 -4.02 -3.58 -24.07
CA PHE A 264 -3.94 -5.02 -24.41
C PHE A 264 -3.32 -5.92 -23.32
N GLY A 265 -3.34 -5.46 -22.07
CA GLY A 265 -2.79 -6.26 -20.96
C GLY A 265 -1.28 -6.35 -21.03
N LEU A 266 -0.60 -5.22 -21.25
CA LEU A 266 0.85 -5.12 -21.32
C LEU A 266 1.40 -4.16 -20.24
N TYR A 267 2.61 -4.43 -19.80
CA TYR A 267 3.43 -3.53 -18.99
C TYR A 267 4.76 -3.28 -19.69
N LEU A 268 5.25 -2.06 -19.53
CA LEU A 268 6.56 -1.65 -20.00
C LEU A 268 7.36 -1.12 -18.80
N LYS A 269 8.51 -1.74 -18.55
CA LYS A 269 9.47 -1.32 -17.52
C LYS A 269 10.65 -0.64 -18.19
N GLU A 270 11.04 0.52 -17.70
CA GLU A 270 12.17 1.32 -18.18
C GLU A 270 13.32 1.29 -17.18
N SER A 271 14.55 1.17 -17.65
CA SER A 271 15.75 1.47 -16.88
C SER A 271 16.30 2.86 -17.23
N GLY A 272 16.62 3.65 -16.21
CA GLY A 272 17.12 5.02 -16.36
C GLY A 272 18.64 5.16 -16.22
N LEU A 273 19.35 4.12 -15.75
CA LEU A 273 20.79 4.17 -15.44
C LEU A 273 21.58 3.01 -16.07
N GLU A 274 22.89 3.18 -16.24
CA GLU A 274 23.77 2.20 -16.91
C GLU A 274 23.85 0.86 -16.19
N ASP A 275 23.88 0.86 -14.84
CA ASP A 275 23.86 -0.36 -14.02
C ASP A 275 22.51 -1.12 -14.05
N GLU A 276 21.47 -0.54 -14.64
CA GLU A 276 20.13 -1.11 -14.68
C GLU A 276 19.85 -1.95 -15.94
N LEU A 277 20.72 -1.89 -16.96
CA LEU A 277 20.57 -2.75 -18.13
C LEU A 277 20.70 -4.23 -17.76
N ASP A 278 21.75 -4.57 -16.99
CA ASP A 278 21.97 -5.93 -16.53
C ASP A 278 20.84 -6.37 -15.59
N ARG A 279 20.25 -5.44 -14.83
CA ARG A 279 19.08 -5.71 -14.00
C ARG A 279 17.86 -6.08 -14.83
N ILE A 280 17.56 -5.32 -15.89
CA ILE A 280 16.43 -5.64 -16.79
C ILE A 280 16.64 -6.98 -17.50
N ARG A 281 17.85 -7.27 -17.97
CA ARG A 281 18.16 -8.55 -18.61
C ARG A 281 18.05 -9.71 -17.62
N ASN A 282 18.57 -9.52 -16.41
CA ASN A 282 18.48 -10.48 -15.33
C ASN A 282 17.02 -10.73 -14.91
N GLU A 283 16.19 -9.69 -14.83
CA GLU A 283 14.76 -9.82 -14.54
C GLU A 283 14.03 -10.60 -15.65
N ALA A 284 14.31 -10.27 -16.91
CA ALA A 284 13.72 -10.99 -18.04
C ALA A 284 14.10 -12.48 -18.03
N GLU A 285 15.36 -12.81 -17.69
CA GLU A 285 15.81 -14.19 -17.61
C GLU A 285 15.29 -14.92 -16.37
N ALA A 286 15.20 -14.25 -15.22
CA ALA A 286 14.53 -14.78 -14.03
C ALA A 286 13.08 -15.19 -14.32
N LEU A 287 12.32 -14.32 -15.00
CA LEU A 287 10.96 -14.63 -15.42
C LEU A 287 10.92 -15.82 -16.39
N ARG A 288 11.90 -15.98 -17.29
CA ARG A 288 11.98 -17.15 -18.18
C ARG A 288 12.28 -18.44 -17.41
N LEU A 289 13.23 -18.41 -16.48
CA LEU A 289 13.61 -19.57 -15.66
C LEU A 289 12.45 -20.06 -14.81
N VAL A 290 11.75 -19.14 -14.12
CA VAL A 290 10.57 -19.50 -13.29
C VAL A 290 9.49 -20.12 -14.17
N ARG A 291 9.17 -19.53 -15.32
CA ARG A 291 8.16 -20.06 -16.25
C ARG A 291 8.53 -21.40 -16.88
N LYS A 292 9.83 -21.70 -17.01
CA LYS A 292 10.32 -22.93 -17.61
C LYS A 292 10.26 -24.11 -16.64
N HIS A 293 10.53 -23.87 -15.37
CA HIS A 293 10.74 -24.93 -14.37
C HIS A 293 9.61 -25.03 -13.35
N THR A 294 8.64 -24.11 -13.35
CA THR A 294 7.60 -24.05 -12.33
C THR A 294 6.25 -23.66 -12.95
N ASP A 295 5.18 -23.96 -12.22
CA ASP A 295 3.84 -23.46 -12.50
C ASP A 295 3.57 -22.13 -11.79
N VAL A 296 4.58 -21.56 -11.12
CA VAL A 296 4.47 -20.30 -10.40
C VAL A 296 4.08 -19.20 -11.38
N PRO A 297 2.99 -18.49 -11.09
CA PRO A 297 2.42 -17.63 -12.08
C PRO A 297 3.13 -16.26 -12.03
N VAL A 298 3.91 -15.98 -13.07
CA VAL A 298 4.70 -14.73 -13.21
C VAL A 298 4.45 -14.04 -14.56
N PRO A 299 4.77 -12.73 -14.71
CA PRO A 299 4.73 -12.04 -15.99
C PRO A 299 5.51 -12.78 -17.09
N ARG A 300 4.99 -12.76 -18.32
CA ARG A 300 5.72 -13.28 -19.47
C ARG A 300 6.57 -12.16 -20.06
N PRO A 301 7.91 -12.28 -20.08
CA PRO A 301 8.76 -11.33 -20.78
C PRO A 301 8.56 -11.55 -22.28
N LEU A 302 8.13 -10.50 -22.98
CA LEU A 302 7.83 -10.54 -24.42
C LEU A 302 9.00 -10.02 -25.24
N ASP A 303 9.66 -8.97 -24.75
CA ASP A 303 10.79 -8.36 -25.45
C ASP A 303 11.69 -7.57 -24.50
N VAL A 304 12.99 -7.49 -24.84
CA VAL A 304 13.98 -6.65 -24.18
C VAL A 304 14.74 -5.89 -25.26
N VAL A 305 14.72 -4.56 -25.19
CA VAL A 305 15.39 -3.69 -26.16
C VAL A 305 16.24 -2.67 -25.45
N CYS A 306 17.45 -2.44 -25.99
CA CYS A 306 18.47 -1.57 -25.41
C CYS A 306 18.99 -0.62 -26.49
N ARG A 307 19.35 0.61 -26.12
CA ARG A 307 20.02 1.54 -27.04
C ARG A 307 21.47 1.08 -27.30
N PRO A 308 21.91 0.92 -28.56
CA PRO A 308 23.32 0.67 -28.87
C PRO A 308 24.17 1.93 -28.64
N GLY A 309 25.33 1.79 -27.98
CA GLY A 309 26.42 2.77 -28.05
C GLY A 309 26.24 4.11 -27.31
N GLY A 310 25.42 4.19 -26.26
CA GLY A 310 25.28 5.40 -25.41
C GLY A 310 24.36 5.18 -24.21
N ARG A 311 24.05 6.26 -23.45
CA ARG A 311 23.26 6.27 -22.20
C ARG A 311 22.14 5.21 -22.23
N GLN A 312 22.33 4.14 -21.46
CA GLN A 312 21.70 2.83 -21.64
C GLN A 312 20.26 2.80 -21.13
N VAL A 313 19.34 3.40 -21.89
CA VAL A 313 17.91 3.15 -21.65
C VAL A 313 17.58 1.78 -22.22
N ALA A 314 17.02 0.92 -21.37
CA ALA A 314 16.50 -0.38 -21.75
C ALA A 314 15.03 -0.49 -21.35
N PHE A 315 14.29 -1.25 -22.17
CA PHE A 315 12.89 -1.52 -21.94
C PHE A 315 12.65 -3.02 -21.87
N LEU A 316 11.86 -3.43 -20.89
CA LEU A 316 11.28 -4.77 -20.79
C LEU A 316 9.78 -4.68 -21.03
N LEU A 317 9.34 -5.25 -22.15
CA LEU A 317 7.93 -5.44 -22.45
C LEU A 317 7.50 -6.78 -21.88
N MET A 318 6.44 -6.77 -21.07
CA MET A 318 5.91 -7.97 -20.44
C MET A 318 4.37 -7.96 -20.40
N THR A 319 3.77 -9.12 -20.17
CA THR A 319 2.31 -9.21 -19.99
C THR A 319 1.89 -8.63 -18.65
N ARG A 320 0.88 -7.76 -18.64
CA ARG A 320 0.13 -7.40 -17.44
C ARG A 320 -0.77 -8.54 -17.02
N LEU A 321 -0.91 -8.70 -15.72
CA LEU A 321 -1.75 -9.72 -15.11
C LEU A 321 -2.75 -9.05 -14.16
N PRO A 322 -3.98 -9.58 -14.04
CA PRO A 322 -5.00 -9.04 -13.14
C PRO A 322 -4.65 -9.33 -11.67
N GLY A 323 -5.22 -8.53 -10.78
CA GLY A 323 -5.07 -8.67 -9.34
C GLY A 323 -4.64 -7.37 -8.67
N PHE A 324 -4.77 -7.36 -7.35
CA PHE A 324 -4.42 -6.27 -6.46
C PHE A 324 -3.19 -6.64 -5.65
N GLN A 325 -2.35 -5.66 -5.33
CA GLN A 325 -1.23 -5.90 -4.43
C GLN A 325 -1.73 -6.40 -3.08
N LEU A 326 -1.14 -7.47 -2.56
CA LEU A 326 -1.44 -8.02 -1.24
C LEU A 326 -1.29 -6.94 -0.16
N ALA A 327 -0.29 -6.07 -0.29
CA ALA A 327 -0.07 -4.91 0.59
C ALA A 327 -1.29 -3.99 0.74
N ARG A 328 -2.14 -3.91 -0.28
CA ARG A 328 -3.36 -3.07 -0.29
C ARG A 328 -4.62 -3.84 0.11
N SER A 329 -4.58 -5.16 -0.03
CA SER A 329 -5.73 -6.03 0.17
C SER A 329 -5.68 -6.75 1.52
N PHE A 330 -4.59 -6.59 2.28
CA PHE A 330 -4.36 -7.31 3.54
C PHE A 330 -5.53 -7.20 4.52
N ASN A 331 -6.14 -6.01 4.63
CA ASN A 331 -7.20 -5.74 5.60
C ASN A 331 -8.55 -6.40 5.25
N VAL A 332 -8.70 -6.95 4.05
CA VAL A 332 -9.96 -7.55 3.58
C VAL A 332 -9.88 -9.07 3.47
N LEU A 333 -8.73 -9.65 3.86
CA LEU A 333 -8.51 -11.09 3.89
C LEU A 333 -9.03 -11.67 5.20
N SER A 334 -9.82 -12.73 5.13
CA SER A 334 -10.16 -13.54 6.30
C SER A 334 -8.97 -14.41 6.74
N ASP A 335 -9.00 -14.96 7.96
CA ASP A 335 -8.01 -15.96 8.42
C ASP A 335 -7.98 -17.21 7.52
N ARG A 336 -9.11 -17.53 6.86
CA ARG A 336 -9.18 -18.61 5.88
C ARG A 336 -8.42 -18.22 4.60
N ASP A 337 -8.57 -16.99 4.14
CA ASP A 337 -7.82 -16.46 2.98
C ASP A 337 -6.33 -16.37 3.27
N ALA A 338 -5.95 -15.88 4.45
CA ALA A 338 -4.55 -15.79 4.86
C ALA A 338 -3.89 -17.17 4.85
N ARG A 339 -4.52 -18.19 5.46
CA ARG A 339 -4.03 -19.58 5.42
C ARG A 339 -3.93 -20.13 4.00
N GLN A 340 -4.92 -19.83 3.16
CA GLN A 340 -4.90 -20.28 1.77
C GLN A 340 -3.77 -19.63 0.97
N ILE A 341 -3.57 -18.33 1.10
CA ILE A 341 -2.49 -17.58 0.46
C ILE A 341 -1.13 -18.11 0.94
N THR A 342 -0.97 -18.35 2.26
CA THR A 342 0.25 -18.94 2.81
C THR A 342 0.56 -20.29 2.18
N GLY A 343 -0.44 -21.21 2.12
CA GLY A 343 -0.24 -22.52 1.50
C GLY A 343 0.13 -22.43 0.01
N GLN A 344 -0.45 -21.50 -0.74
CA GLN A 344 -0.08 -21.25 -2.15
C GLN A 344 1.35 -20.72 -2.28
N LEU A 345 1.76 -19.80 -1.41
CA LEU A 345 3.11 -19.26 -1.42
C LEU A 345 4.15 -20.33 -1.04
N GLU A 346 3.85 -21.19 -0.07
CA GLU A 346 4.70 -22.33 0.29
C GLU A 346 4.94 -23.26 -0.90
N GLU A 347 3.87 -23.61 -1.63
CA GLU A 347 3.96 -24.42 -2.84
C GLU A 347 4.80 -23.72 -3.92
N TYR A 348 4.57 -22.42 -4.14
CA TYR A 348 5.35 -21.64 -5.11
C TYR A 348 6.83 -21.57 -4.74
N PHE A 349 7.18 -21.36 -3.47
CA PHE A 349 8.58 -21.33 -3.04
C PHE A 349 9.24 -22.69 -3.15
N TRP A 350 8.52 -23.76 -2.83
CA TRP A 350 9.04 -25.10 -3.02
C TRP A 350 9.41 -25.37 -4.48
N GLN A 351 8.57 -24.94 -5.43
CA GLN A 351 8.86 -25.06 -6.87
C GLN A 351 10.05 -24.17 -7.27
N VAL A 352 10.05 -22.90 -6.86
CA VAL A 352 11.09 -21.93 -7.23
C VAL A 352 12.46 -22.33 -6.69
N ARG A 353 12.54 -22.88 -5.47
CA ARG A 353 13.81 -23.33 -4.88
C ARG A 353 14.41 -24.54 -5.59
N LYS A 354 13.62 -25.31 -6.35
CA LYS A 354 14.08 -26.44 -7.17
C LYS A 354 14.65 -26.04 -8.52
N ILE A 355 14.59 -24.75 -8.89
CA ILE A 355 15.17 -24.28 -10.14
C ILE A 355 16.69 -24.50 -10.08
N PRO A 356 17.28 -25.26 -11.02
CA PRO A 356 18.70 -25.56 -10.98
C PRO A 356 19.53 -24.32 -11.30
N ASN A 357 20.61 -24.10 -10.58
CA ASN A 357 21.60 -23.09 -10.95
C ASN A 357 22.48 -23.63 -12.09
N THR A 358 22.17 -23.24 -13.32
CA THR A 358 22.97 -23.58 -14.52
C THR A 358 23.73 -22.39 -15.09
N ALA A 359 23.60 -21.21 -14.48
CA ALA A 359 24.08 -19.96 -15.06
C ALA A 359 25.60 -19.79 -14.91
N ASN A 360 26.17 -20.29 -13.81
CA ASN A 360 27.61 -20.26 -13.57
C ASN A 360 28.06 -21.54 -12.85
N LYS A 361 29.01 -22.28 -13.45
CA LYS A 361 29.51 -23.56 -12.91
C LYS A 361 30.54 -23.40 -11.79
N THR A 362 31.20 -22.24 -11.72
CA THR A 362 32.28 -21.98 -10.74
C THR A 362 31.83 -21.09 -9.59
N MET A 363 30.75 -20.32 -9.78
CA MET A 363 30.21 -19.39 -8.79
C MET A 363 28.80 -19.80 -8.38
N THR A 364 28.68 -20.36 -7.16
CA THR A 364 27.42 -20.93 -6.65
C THR A 364 26.35 -19.85 -6.38
N ILE A 365 26.76 -18.64 -5.98
CA ILE A 365 25.85 -17.52 -5.73
C ILE A 365 26.06 -16.49 -6.84
N CYS A 366 25.13 -16.43 -7.77
CA CYS A 366 25.15 -15.51 -8.90
C CYS A 366 23.73 -15.10 -9.29
N ASN A 367 23.64 -14.09 -10.15
CA ASN A 367 22.37 -13.72 -10.77
C ASN A 367 21.99 -14.75 -11.86
N THR A 368 20.83 -14.58 -12.48
CA THR A 368 20.30 -15.55 -13.48
C THR A 368 21.13 -15.64 -14.76
N LEU A 369 22.00 -14.67 -15.00
CA LEU A 369 22.95 -14.63 -16.12
C LEU A 369 24.36 -15.09 -15.70
N GLY A 370 24.53 -15.55 -14.46
CA GLY A 370 25.80 -16.03 -13.92
C GLY A 370 26.73 -14.92 -13.42
N GLY A 371 26.26 -13.67 -13.40
CA GLY A 371 27.00 -12.48 -13.00
C GLY A 371 26.75 -12.02 -11.55
N PRO A 372 27.17 -10.80 -11.20
CA PRO A 372 27.01 -10.23 -9.87
C PRO A 372 25.54 -10.11 -9.44
N ILE A 373 25.28 -10.31 -8.15
CA ILE A 373 23.94 -10.14 -7.56
C ILE A 373 23.73 -8.72 -7.06
N THR A 374 22.47 -8.34 -6.90
CA THR A 374 22.05 -7.08 -6.29
C THR A 374 21.22 -7.38 -5.05
N ASP A 375 21.64 -6.89 -3.89
CA ASP A 375 20.92 -7.05 -2.62
C ASP A 375 20.85 -5.70 -1.89
N MET A 376 19.64 -5.30 -1.50
CA MET A 376 19.39 -4.01 -0.82
C MET A 376 20.11 -3.88 0.53
N ARG A 377 20.47 -5.00 1.16
CA ARG A 377 21.20 -5.05 2.42
C ARG A 377 22.69 -4.74 2.25
N LEU A 378 23.21 -4.84 1.02
CA LEU A 378 24.62 -4.73 0.69
C LEU A 378 24.92 -3.47 -0.13
N ARG A 379 25.80 -2.60 0.38
CA ARG A 379 26.38 -1.43 -0.32
C ARG A 379 25.38 -0.60 -1.15
N GLY A 380 24.13 -0.47 -0.68
CA GLY A 380 23.09 0.29 -1.38
C GLY A 380 22.65 -0.33 -2.70
N ALA A 381 22.55 -1.67 -2.78
CA ALA A 381 22.14 -2.42 -3.97
C ALA A 381 23.07 -2.26 -5.19
N LYS A 382 24.35 -1.97 -4.96
CA LYS A 382 25.36 -2.07 -6.01
C LYS A 382 25.61 -3.54 -6.37
N PRO A 383 25.82 -3.88 -7.66
CA PRO A 383 26.16 -5.24 -8.06
C PRO A 383 27.42 -5.75 -7.34
N LEU A 384 27.36 -6.97 -6.78
CA LEU A 384 28.45 -7.59 -6.02
C LEU A 384 28.56 -9.09 -6.32
N GLY A 385 29.78 -9.62 -6.23
CA GLY A 385 30.07 -11.00 -6.63
C GLY A 385 30.26 -11.11 -8.15
N PRO A 386 29.93 -12.26 -8.78
CA PRO A 386 29.34 -13.46 -8.19
C PRO A 386 30.25 -14.12 -7.14
N PHE A 387 29.71 -15.00 -6.30
CA PHE A 387 30.45 -15.64 -5.20
C PHE A 387 30.57 -17.14 -5.38
N ARG A 388 31.72 -17.67 -4.97
CA ARG A 388 32.01 -19.11 -5.03
C ARG A 388 31.14 -19.89 -4.06
N ASP A 389 30.98 -19.39 -2.83
CA ASP A 389 30.29 -20.08 -1.74
C ASP A 389 29.62 -19.08 -0.77
N GLU A 390 28.85 -19.61 0.18
CA GLU A 390 28.18 -18.85 1.22
C GLU A 390 29.16 -18.05 2.07
N ALA A 391 30.33 -18.61 2.42
CA ALA A 391 31.30 -17.95 3.28
C ALA A 391 31.81 -16.65 2.64
N ASN A 392 32.10 -16.66 1.34
CA ASN A 392 32.49 -15.45 0.61
C ASN A 392 31.38 -14.40 0.60
N PHE A 393 30.13 -14.81 0.38
CA PHE A 393 28.98 -13.91 0.40
C PHE A 393 28.73 -13.33 1.81
N SER A 394 28.71 -14.17 2.84
CA SER A 394 28.44 -13.80 4.23
C SER A 394 29.51 -12.87 4.81
N SER A 395 30.76 -12.94 4.33
CA SER A 395 31.84 -12.01 4.73
C SER A 395 31.52 -10.53 4.45
N LEU A 396 30.64 -10.24 3.49
CA LEU A 396 30.22 -8.89 3.14
C LEU A 396 29.01 -8.38 3.93
N MET A 397 28.34 -9.28 4.67
CA MET A 397 27.17 -8.95 5.47
C MET A 397 27.58 -8.42 6.85
N ARG A 398 26.75 -7.55 7.45
CA ARG A 398 26.92 -7.16 8.86
C ARG A 398 26.75 -8.39 9.75
N TYR A 399 27.65 -8.61 10.71
CA TYR A 399 27.66 -9.81 11.57
C TYR A 399 27.90 -11.10 10.76
N SER A 400 29.01 -11.17 10.03
CA SER A 400 29.40 -12.34 9.23
C SER A 400 29.59 -13.62 10.04
N ASP A 401 29.92 -13.45 11.32
CA ASP A 401 30.28 -14.55 12.22
C ASP A 401 29.08 -15.10 13.00
N ASP A 402 27.86 -14.62 12.68
CA ASP A 402 26.61 -15.12 13.25
C ASP A 402 26.37 -16.57 12.79
N PRO A 403 26.26 -17.55 13.72
CA PRO A 403 26.00 -18.95 13.39
C PRO A 403 24.71 -19.15 12.58
N GLY A 404 23.72 -18.26 12.74
CA GLY A 404 22.48 -18.27 11.97
C GLY A 404 22.62 -17.82 10.51
N ARG A 405 23.84 -17.57 10.03
CA ARG A 405 24.15 -17.10 8.66
C ARG A 405 25.10 -18.03 7.89
N GLN A 406 25.21 -19.27 8.34
CA GLN A 406 26.07 -20.29 7.77
C GLN A 406 25.31 -21.61 7.62
N GLY A 407 25.72 -22.43 6.66
CA GLY A 407 25.17 -23.77 6.44
C GLY A 407 23.84 -23.77 5.67
N HIS A 408 23.52 -22.69 4.94
CA HIS A 408 22.30 -22.64 4.16
C HIS A 408 22.44 -23.34 2.82
N GLU A 409 21.35 -24.00 2.39
CA GLU A 409 21.23 -24.47 1.01
C GLU A 409 21.14 -23.26 0.06
N ILE A 410 22.00 -23.22 -0.96
CA ILE A 410 21.99 -22.17 -1.97
C ILE A 410 20.98 -22.51 -3.05
N VAL A 411 19.88 -21.77 -3.06
CA VAL A 411 18.73 -21.98 -3.93
C VAL A 411 18.38 -20.72 -4.72
N PHE A 412 17.66 -20.89 -5.83
CA PHE A 412 17.08 -19.77 -6.56
C PHE A 412 16.02 -19.06 -5.69
N THR A 413 16.09 -17.73 -5.61
CA THR A 413 15.14 -16.92 -4.82
C THR A 413 14.72 -15.67 -5.57
N HIS A 414 13.60 -15.06 -5.15
CA HIS A 414 13.12 -13.78 -5.69
C HIS A 414 13.99 -12.58 -5.29
N ALA A 415 14.69 -12.66 -4.15
CA ALA A 415 15.52 -11.60 -3.55
C ALA A 415 14.82 -10.27 -3.16
N ASP A 416 13.59 -10.00 -3.61
CA ASP A 416 12.76 -8.85 -3.19
C ASP A 416 11.28 -9.24 -3.01
N LEU A 417 11.03 -10.36 -2.32
CA LEU A 417 9.67 -10.79 -2.06
C LEU A 417 9.06 -9.99 -0.90
N ASN A 418 8.04 -9.19 -1.20
CA ASN A 418 7.28 -8.43 -0.22
C ASN A 418 5.80 -8.31 -0.66
N PRO A 419 4.85 -7.90 0.21
CA PRO A 419 3.43 -7.85 -0.14
C PRO A 419 3.05 -6.93 -1.32
N LYS A 420 3.93 -6.03 -1.77
CA LYS A 420 3.69 -5.21 -2.98
C LYS A 420 3.95 -6.01 -4.27
N ASN A 421 4.74 -7.06 -4.16
CA ASN A 421 5.20 -7.95 -5.23
C ASN A 421 4.35 -9.23 -5.33
N ILE A 422 3.30 -9.34 -4.50
CA ILE A 422 2.32 -10.43 -4.54
C ILE A 422 1.00 -9.84 -5.00
N LEU A 423 0.45 -10.36 -6.09
CA LEU A 423 -0.89 -10.02 -6.57
C LEU A 423 -1.89 -11.07 -6.10
N VAL A 424 -3.01 -10.61 -5.57
CA VAL A 424 -4.14 -11.42 -5.15
C VAL A 424 -5.41 -11.00 -5.88
N ASP A 425 -6.33 -11.93 -6.05
CA ASP A 425 -7.65 -11.65 -6.63
C ASP A 425 -8.70 -12.57 -6.02
N GLN A 426 -9.96 -12.16 -6.19
CA GLN A 426 -11.11 -12.91 -5.73
C GLN A 426 -11.39 -14.09 -6.65
N PHE A 427 -11.77 -15.21 -6.04
CA PHE A 427 -12.23 -16.39 -6.73
C PHE A 427 -13.44 -16.99 -5.99
N LYS A 428 -14.26 -17.76 -6.71
CA LYS A 428 -15.34 -18.54 -6.10
C LYS A 428 -14.80 -19.88 -5.63
N ARG A 429 -14.97 -20.17 -4.34
CA ARG A 429 -14.66 -21.46 -3.73
C ARG A 429 -15.67 -22.53 -4.17
N PRO A 430 -15.35 -23.83 -3.97
CA PRO A 430 -16.28 -24.93 -4.27
C PRO A 430 -17.62 -24.83 -3.52
N ASP A 431 -17.59 -24.30 -2.29
CA ASP A 431 -18.77 -24.03 -1.45
C ASP A 431 -19.56 -22.78 -1.89
N ARG A 432 -19.24 -22.20 -3.05
CA ARG A 432 -19.78 -20.95 -3.62
C ARG A 432 -19.45 -19.68 -2.83
N SER A 433 -18.73 -19.76 -1.71
CA SER A 433 -18.23 -18.58 -1.01
C SER A 433 -17.15 -17.87 -1.82
N GLN A 434 -17.00 -16.56 -1.63
CA GLN A 434 -15.88 -15.82 -2.20
C GLN A 434 -14.64 -16.00 -1.33
N GLY A 435 -13.49 -16.21 -1.97
CA GLY A 435 -12.18 -16.23 -1.32
C GLY A 435 -11.15 -15.47 -2.11
N TRP A 436 -9.97 -15.32 -1.53
CA TRP A 436 -8.82 -14.69 -2.15
C TRP A 436 -7.73 -15.71 -2.40
N MET A 437 -7.02 -15.53 -3.51
CA MET A 437 -5.87 -16.35 -3.85
C MET A 437 -4.76 -15.53 -4.48
N VAL A 438 -3.53 -16.03 -4.40
CA VAL A 438 -2.40 -15.47 -5.11
C VAL A 438 -2.61 -15.71 -6.60
N THR A 439 -2.81 -14.63 -7.34
CA THR A 439 -2.83 -14.71 -8.80
C THR A 439 -1.42 -14.74 -9.34
N ARG A 440 -0.50 -13.91 -8.82
CA ARG A 440 0.84 -13.73 -9.39
C ARG A 440 1.90 -13.26 -8.40
N ILE A 441 3.16 -13.57 -8.71
CA ILE A 441 4.34 -12.94 -8.11
C ILE A 441 5.00 -12.05 -9.18
N ILE A 442 5.35 -10.81 -8.82
CA ILE A 442 5.90 -9.77 -9.70
C ILE A 442 7.14 -9.11 -9.07
N ASP A 443 7.89 -8.31 -9.84
CA ASP A 443 9.04 -7.52 -9.39
C ASP A 443 8.98 -6.04 -9.79
#